data_AF-A0AA97CZC9-F1
#
_entry.id   AF-A0AA97CZC9-F1
#
_cell.length_a   1.000
_cell.length_b   1.000
_cell.length_c   1.000
_cell.angle_alpha   90.00
_cell.angle_beta   90.00
_cell.angle_gamma   90.00
#
_symmetry.space_group_name_H-M   'P 1'
#
loop_
_entity.id
_entity.type
_entity.pdbx_description
1 polymer ?
#
loop_
_entity_poly.entity_id
_entity_poly.type
_entity_poly.pdbx_seq_one_letter_code
_entity_poly.pdbx_strand_id
1 'polypeptide(L)'
;MNGTEPVLPDDVRASDLDPDIRRDLQSLDKATADRVARHLIVVSELLSEDPAAALAHARAARARAARVGVVRETVGVAAYNAGEWQEAITELRAARRMNGDDALLPLIADSERGLGRPERAVEIAASAEAKALSGDEALEMLIVSSGAQLDLGQPERAVTALEAGDLRPGRVGDDAARLFYAYASALEAAGRRTEARTWFQNAAAADIDDLTDAEFRLMDLNSAANGSSSALGPVTEVGNAQSDGDQGGRNLASSYDSLLFDLDGTLFAGASALPHAVEAVNDTDVAVLFVTNNASRSPEAVAEHLTALGFTAAPGQVVTSAQAGAILLEERVTAGSRVLVVGADALRDEVASRGFVVVDSADDDPVAVVQGHSPDTGWAQLSEAALAVRRGATWVACNVDTTLPNERGLLVGNGSMVAAVASATGAQPLVAGKPAAPIMRDALSRTQGRRPLVIGDRLDTDIAGAVTVGIDSLLVLTGVSTALDLLAAPPESRPTYVATDLSALDDQSEVSVIAPHTGWRIQVVEEHVTVASVGGTDATTMIASLAHAVWTADVGERDLRIAAQDDAAAAALSTAGVDALR
;
A
#
# COMPACT_ATOMS: atom_id res chain seq x y z
N MET A 1 21.76 -20.36 37.72
CA MET A 1 22.41 -20.41 36.40
C MET A 1 23.39 -19.26 36.35
N ASN A 2 24.70 -19.56 36.34
CA ASN A 2 25.74 -18.53 36.25
C ASN A 2 25.84 -18.08 34.79
N GLY A 3 24.98 -17.13 34.41
CA GLY A 3 25.13 -16.39 33.15
C GLY A 3 26.22 -15.34 33.35
N THR A 4 27.27 -15.41 32.55
CA THR A 4 28.26 -14.33 32.44
C THR A 4 27.53 -13.02 32.21
N GLU A 5 27.85 -12.03 33.03
CA GLU A 5 27.33 -10.67 32.88
C GLU A 5 27.59 -10.18 31.45
N PRO A 6 26.58 -9.64 30.77
CA PRO A 6 26.75 -9.17 29.40
C PRO A 6 27.72 -7.97 29.37
N VAL A 7 28.50 -7.89 28.30
CA VAL A 7 29.54 -6.88 28.14
C VAL A 7 28.90 -5.52 27.95
N LEU A 8 29.34 -4.52 28.72
CA LEU A 8 28.91 -3.14 28.54
C LEU A 8 29.74 -2.49 27.41
N PRO A 9 29.10 -1.87 26.41
CA PRO A 9 29.80 -1.06 25.42
C PRO A 9 30.62 0.07 26.06
N ASP A 10 31.79 0.36 25.52
CA ASP A 10 32.74 1.34 26.08
C ASP A 10 32.29 2.80 25.87
N ASP A 11 31.42 3.04 24.90
CA ASP A 11 30.83 4.32 24.54
C ASP A 11 29.63 4.71 25.41
N VAL A 12 28.94 3.75 26.03
CA VAL A 12 27.80 4.00 26.93
C VAL A 12 28.27 4.56 28.27
N ARG A 13 27.85 5.79 28.60
CA ARG A 13 28.23 6.46 29.86
C ARG A 13 27.04 6.54 30.81
N ALA A 14 27.30 6.40 32.11
CA ALA A 14 26.27 6.57 33.15
C ALA A 14 25.61 7.97 33.13
N SER A 15 26.28 8.97 32.55
CA SER A 15 25.76 10.33 32.32
C SER A 15 24.66 10.43 31.28
N ASP A 16 24.46 9.38 30.49
CA ASP A 16 23.53 9.41 29.35
C ASP A 16 22.12 8.96 29.79
N LEU A 17 22.02 8.31 30.96
CA LEU A 17 20.74 7.94 31.58
C LEU A 17 19.88 9.18 31.90
N ASP A 18 18.57 9.02 31.83
CA ASP A 18 17.65 10.07 32.23
C ASP A 18 17.94 10.58 33.67
N PRO A 19 17.97 11.91 33.92
CA PRO A 19 18.26 12.48 35.23
C PRO A 19 17.32 12.04 36.36
N ASP A 20 16.04 11.79 36.07
CA ASP A 20 15.06 11.34 37.05
C ASP A 20 15.28 9.86 37.37
N ILE A 21 15.55 9.00 36.38
CA ILE A 21 15.94 7.59 36.62
C ILE A 21 17.25 7.51 37.42
N ARG A 22 18.22 8.37 37.10
CA ARG A 22 19.49 8.46 37.85
C ARG A 22 19.27 8.85 39.31
N ARG A 23 18.24 9.65 39.62
CA ARG A 23 17.89 10.04 40.99
C ARG A 23 17.51 8.82 41.83
N ASP A 24 16.81 7.85 41.25
CA ASP A 24 16.41 6.62 41.96
C ASP A 24 17.59 5.70 42.30
N LEU A 25 18.72 5.87 41.61
CA LEU A 25 19.96 5.13 41.90
C LEU A 25 20.80 5.75 43.03
N GLN A 26 20.42 6.92 43.58
CA GLN A 26 21.19 7.63 44.61
C GLN A 26 21.35 6.87 45.93
N SER A 27 20.51 5.87 46.17
CA SER A 27 20.61 4.99 47.34
C SER A 27 21.79 3.99 47.25
N LEU A 28 22.39 3.83 46.06
CA LEU A 28 23.52 2.95 45.79
C LEU A 28 24.85 3.72 45.95
N ASP A 29 25.94 2.99 46.19
CA ASP A 29 27.26 3.59 46.09
C ASP A 29 27.57 3.98 44.63
N LYS A 30 28.45 4.98 44.46
CA LYS A 30 28.75 5.57 43.14
C LYS A 30 29.15 4.54 42.08
N ALA A 31 30.00 3.57 42.43
CA ALA A 31 30.50 2.59 41.46
C ALA A 31 29.38 1.63 41.02
N THR A 32 28.53 1.22 41.95
CA THR A 32 27.35 0.39 41.65
C THR A 32 26.31 1.16 40.84
N ALA A 33 26.03 2.41 41.22
CA ALA A 33 25.09 3.28 40.51
C ALA A 33 25.51 3.50 39.05
N ASP A 34 26.79 3.83 38.79
CA ASP A 34 27.31 4.04 37.44
C ASP A 34 27.18 2.78 36.57
N ARG A 35 27.47 1.60 37.14
CA ARG A 35 27.37 0.34 36.42
C ARG A 35 25.92 -0.04 36.12
N VAL A 36 25.03 0.12 37.09
CA VAL A 36 23.58 -0.11 36.91
C VAL A 36 23.04 0.83 35.83
N ALA A 37 23.39 2.12 35.88
CA ALA A 37 22.95 3.09 34.89
C ALA A 37 23.33 2.69 33.45
N ARG A 38 24.56 2.23 33.24
CA ARG A 38 25.01 1.74 31.93
C ARG A 38 24.21 0.54 31.44
N HIS A 39 23.87 -0.40 32.32
CA HIS A 39 22.98 -1.51 31.94
C HIS A 39 21.58 -1.01 31.58
N LEU A 40 21.00 -0.07 32.33
CA LEU A 40 19.67 0.46 32.03
C LEU A 40 19.62 1.17 30.66
N ILE A 41 20.68 1.90 30.29
CA ILE A 41 20.79 2.54 28.97
C ILE A 41 20.81 1.46 27.87
N VAL A 42 21.65 0.44 28.01
CA VAL A 42 21.72 -0.66 27.04
C VAL A 42 20.39 -1.42 26.95
N VAL A 43 19.63 -1.52 28.04
CA VAL A 43 18.26 -2.08 27.98
C VAL A 43 17.39 -1.25 27.06
N SER A 44 17.37 0.08 27.21
CA SER A 44 16.56 0.96 26.36
C SER A 44 16.96 0.90 24.88
N GLU A 45 18.26 0.75 24.58
CA GLU A 45 18.76 0.62 23.20
C GLU A 45 18.36 -0.72 22.56
N LEU A 46 18.37 -1.81 23.32
CA LEU A 46 18.12 -3.16 22.81
C LEU A 46 16.66 -3.60 22.91
N LEU A 47 15.78 -2.85 23.58
CA LEU A 47 14.46 -3.35 23.97
C LEU A 47 13.60 -3.79 22.78
N SER A 48 13.67 -3.07 21.66
CA SER A 48 12.95 -3.40 20.41
C SER A 48 13.74 -4.33 19.47
N GLU A 49 15.08 -4.26 19.49
CA GLU A 49 15.95 -5.00 18.55
C GLU A 49 16.33 -6.41 19.04
N ASP A 50 16.71 -6.55 20.31
CA ASP A 50 17.09 -7.82 20.94
C ASP A 50 16.57 -7.88 22.40
N PRO A 51 15.30 -8.24 22.60
CA PRO A 51 14.69 -8.34 23.93
C PRO A 51 15.39 -9.32 24.87
N ALA A 52 16.00 -10.38 24.33
CA ALA A 52 16.72 -11.38 25.13
C ALA A 52 18.02 -10.80 25.69
N ALA A 53 18.78 -10.05 24.88
CA ALA A 53 19.94 -9.31 25.35
C ALA A 53 19.56 -8.18 26.32
N ALA A 54 18.50 -7.42 26.03
CA ALA A 54 17.97 -6.41 26.93
C ALA A 54 17.66 -7.02 28.31
N LEU A 55 16.95 -8.15 28.35
CA LEU A 55 16.66 -8.86 29.60
C LEU A 55 17.94 -9.33 30.33
N ALA A 56 18.98 -9.76 29.61
CA ALA A 56 20.26 -10.12 30.22
C ALA A 56 20.91 -8.90 30.93
N HIS A 57 20.90 -7.72 30.29
CA HIS A 57 21.38 -6.48 30.89
C HIS A 57 20.53 -6.06 32.09
N ALA A 58 19.20 -6.16 32.00
CA ALA A 58 18.30 -5.86 33.10
C ALA A 58 18.52 -6.79 34.31
N ARG A 59 18.68 -8.10 34.09
CA ARG A 59 19.03 -9.07 35.14
C ARG A 59 20.37 -8.76 35.79
N ALA A 60 21.36 -8.30 35.01
CA ALA A 60 22.66 -7.86 35.53
C ALA A 60 22.57 -6.58 36.39
N ALA A 61 21.69 -5.64 36.04
CA ALA A 61 21.36 -4.49 36.88
C ALA A 61 20.66 -4.94 38.18
N ARG A 62 19.66 -5.83 38.08
CA ARG A 62 18.93 -6.38 39.25
C ARG A 62 19.84 -7.07 40.24
N ALA A 63 20.83 -7.83 39.76
CA ALA A 63 21.77 -8.53 40.62
C ALA A 63 22.53 -7.59 41.58
N ARG A 64 22.63 -6.30 41.21
CA ARG A 64 23.30 -5.24 41.99
C ARG A 64 22.33 -4.35 42.75
N ALA A 65 21.13 -4.16 42.22
CA ALA A 65 20.18 -3.15 42.71
C ALA A 65 18.74 -3.70 42.87
N ALA A 66 18.58 -4.92 43.39
CA ALA A 66 17.28 -5.58 43.57
C ALA A 66 16.28 -4.87 44.51
N ARG A 67 16.68 -3.81 45.20
CA ARG A 67 15.79 -3.00 46.08
C ARG A 67 15.40 -1.66 45.46
N VAL A 68 15.81 -1.39 44.23
CA VAL A 68 15.51 -0.15 43.52
C VAL A 68 14.30 -0.37 42.62
N GLY A 69 13.27 0.45 42.78
CA GLY A 69 12.00 0.33 42.06
C GLY A 69 12.17 0.37 40.54
N VAL A 70 12.87 1.38 40.01
CA VAL A 70 13.10 1.50 38.56
C VAL A 70 13.88 0.31 37.98
N VAL A 71 14.81 -0.29 38.73
CA VAL A 71 15.53 -1.49 38.27
C VAL A 71 14.60 -2.70 38.20
N ARG A 72 13.66 -2.84 39.15
CA ARG A 72 12.63 -3.89 39.10
C ARG A 72 11.73 -3.71 37.89
N GLU A 73 11.32 -2.48 37.64
CA GLU A 73 10.48 -2.12 36.51
C GLU A 73 11.15 -2.42 35.17
N THR A 74 12.40 -1.99 34.99
CA THR A 74 13.18 -2.28 33.78
C THR A 74 13.32 -3.79 33.53
N VAL A 75 13.54 -4.60 34.57
CA VAL A 75 13.57 -6.07 34.41
C VAL A 75 12.20 -6.60 34.03
N GLY A 76 11.14 -6.07 34.63
CA GLY A 76 9.76 -6.44 34.31
C GLY A 76 9.42 -6.18 32.85
N VAL A 77 9.72 -4.96 32.35
CA VAL A 77 9.49 -4.55 30.96
C VAL A 77 10.36 -5.34 29.99
N ALA A 78 11.64 -5.55 30.29
CA ALA A 78 12.52 -6.36 29.44
C ALA A 78 12.08 -7.83 29.40
N ALA A 79 11.63 -8.38 30.53
CA ALA A 79 11.10 -9.75 30.60
C ALA A 79 9.79 -9.89 29.82
N TYR A 80 8.94 -8.87 29.86
CA TYR A 80 7.71 -8.81 29.09
C TYR A 80 7.99 -8.88 27.58
N ASN A 81 8.88 -8.02 27.08
CA ASN A 81 9.27 -8.01 25.66
C ASN A 81 9.98 -9.30 25.22
N ALA A 82 10.69 -9.97 26.13
CA ALA A 82 11.32 -11.27 25.87
C ALA A 82 10.35 -12.48 25.98
N GLY A 83 9.07 -12.26 26.29
CA GLY A 83 8.08 -13.33 26.49
C GLY A 83 8.27 -14.15 27.77
N GLU A 84 9.07 -13.67 28.73
CA GLU A 84 9.34 -14.32 30.01
C GLU A 84 8.27 -13.94 31.05
N TRP A 85 7.01 -14.30 30.78
CA TRP A 85 5.81 -13.82 31.48
C TRP A 85 5.86 -13.99 33.00
N GLN A 86 6.41 -15.11 33.49
CA GLN A 86 6.51 -15.40 34.92
C GLN A 86 7.52 -14.49 35.63
N GLU A 87 8.61 -14.12 34.97
CA GLU A 87 9.56 -13.14 35.52
C GLU A 87 9.00 -11.73 35.40
N ALA A 88 8.41 -11.38 34.25
CA ALA A 88 7.78 -10.09 34.00
C ALA A 88 6.78 -9.74 35.10
N ILE A 89 5.79 -10.61 35.36
CA ILE A 89 4.76 -10.35 36.36
C ILE A 89 5.33 -10.26 37.79
N THR A 90 6.38 -11.03 38.10
CA THR A 90 7.01 -11.01 39.42
C THR A 90 7.68 -9.68 39.68
N GLU A 91 8.41 -9.17 38.68
CA GLU A 91 9.19 -7.93 38.76
C GLU A 91 8.29 -6.69 38.66
N LEU A 92 7.32 -6.66 37.74
CA LEU A 92 6.34 -5.57 37.62
C LEU A 92 5.50 -5.40 38.90
N ARG A 93 5.04 -6.51 39.50
CA ARG A 93 4.34 -6.44 40.81
C ARG A 93 5.24 -5.95 41.93
N ALA A 94 6.54 -6.27 41.89
CA ALA A 94 7.49 -5.78 42.86
C ALA A 94 7.74 -4.28 42.70
N ALA A 95 7.94 -3.81 41.47
CA ALA A 95 8.07 -2.40 41.12
C ALA A 95 6.84 -1.60 41.58
N ARG A 96 5.63 -2.05 41.21
CA ARG A 96 4.37 -1.42 41.65
C ARG A 96 4.23 -1.33 43.17
N ARG A 97 4.62 -2.37 43.93
CA ARG A 97 4.61 -2.29 45.41
C ARG A 97 5.61 -1.28 45.99
N MET A 98 6.72 -1.02 45.28
CA MET A 98 7.75 -0.08 45.72
C MET A 98 7.36 1.36 45.40
N ASN A 99 6.87 1.60 44.18
CA ASN A 99 6.66 2.94 43.64
C ASN A 99 5.20 3.40 43.70
N GLY A 100 4.26 2.47 43.87
CA GLY A 100 2.81 2.75 43.81
C GLY A 100 2.30 3.08 42.41
N ASP A 101 3.10 2.78 41.37
CA ASP A 101 2.76 3.13 40.00
C ASP A 101 1.76 2.14 39.39
N ASP A 102 0.55 2.65 39.13
CA ASP A 102 -0.54 1.90 38.52
C ASP A 102 -0.42 1.84 36.99
N ALA A 103 0.46 2.63 36.36
CA ALA A 103 0.73 2.56 34.92
C ALA A 103 1.23 1.18 34.45
N LEU A 104 1.77 0.37 35.37
CA LEU A 104 2.25 -0.99 35.11
C LEU A 104 1.12 -2.03 35.02
N LEU A 105 -0.12 -1.67 35.36
CA LEU A 105 -1.24 -2.61 35.39
C LEU A 105 -1.56 -3.29 34.05
N PRO A 106 -1.51 -2.62 32.88
CA PRO A 106 -1.73 -3.28 31.58
C PRO A 106 -0.73 -4.41 31.32
N LEU A 107 0.57 -4.17 31.53
CA LEU A 107 1.62 -5.19 31.36
C LEU A 107 1.46 -6.35 32.37
N ILE A 108 1.04 -6.06 33.60
CA ILE A 108 0.75 -7.10 34.61
C ILE A 108 -0.45 -7.96 34.18
N ALA A 109 -1.51 -7.33 33.67
CA ALA A 109 -2.70 -8.02 33.18
C ALA A 109 -2.37 -8.88 31.96
N ASP A 110 -1.63 -8.35 30.99
CA ASP A 110 -1.24 -9.08 29.79
C ASP A 110 -0.26 -10.23 30.10
N SER A 111 0.64 -10.04 31.07
CA SER A 111 1.47 -11.14 31.58
C SER A 111 0.65 -12.28 32.21
N GLU A 112 -0.50 -12.00 32.86
CA GLU A 112 -1.40 -13.08 33.31
C GLU A 112 -2.06 -13.80 32.13
N ARG A 113 -2.40 -13.09 31.05
CA ARG A 113 -2.88 -13.72 29.79
C ARG A 113 -1.81 -14.65 29.20
N GLY A 114 -0.56 -14.17 29.10
CA GLY A 114 0.58 -14.97 28.64
C GLY A 114 0.87 -16.22 29.48
N LEU A 115 0.46 -16.23 30.75
CA LEU A 115 0.50 -17.39 31.65
C LEU A 115 -0.74 -18.30 31.57
N GLY A 116 -1.67 -18.01 30.66
CA GLY A 116 -2.90 -18.76 30.48
C GLY A 116 -3.94 -18.49 31.58
N ARG A 117 -3.94 -17.30 32.19
CA ARG A 117 -4.88 -16.88 33.24
C ARG A 117 -5.65 -15.61 32.83
N PRO A 118 -6.35 -15.61 31.69
CA PRO A 118 -7.05 -14.43 31.20
C PRO A 118 -8.15 -13.92 32.16
N GLU A 119 -8.73 -14.79 33.00
CA GLU A 119 -9.66 -14.38 34.07
C GLU A 119 -9.02 -13.39 35.04
N ARG A 120 -7.72 -13.55 35.33
CA ARG A 120 -7.01 -12.67 36.25
C ARG A 120 -6.73 -11.30 35.61
N ALA A 121 -6.50 -11.27 34.30
CA ALA A 121 -6.38 -10.04 33.53
C ALA A 121 -7.68 -9.23 33.56
N VAL A 122 -8.84 -9.88 33.37
CA VAL A 122 -10.16 -9.25 33.48
C VAL A 122 -10.41 -8.70 34.90
N GLU A 123 -10.03 -9.44 35.95
CA GLU A 123 -10.13 -8.98 37.33
C GLU A 123 -9.25 -7.74 37.60
N ILE A 124 -8.05 -7.69 37.03
CA ILE A 124 -7.16 -6.53 37.13
C ILE A 124 -7.78 -5.33 36.40
N ALA A 125 -8.26 -5.50 35.18
CA ALA A 125 -8.92 -4.44 34.40
C ALA A 125 -10.18 -3.89 35.10
N ALA A 126 -10.86 -4.69 35.92
CA ALA A 126 -12.04 -4.29 36.66
C ALA A 126 -11.75 -3.51 37.97
N SER A 127 -10.48 -3.47 38.41
CA SER A 127 -10.04 -2.80 39.65
C SER A 127 -10.27 -1.29 39.63
N ALA A 128 -10.28 -0.66 40.81
CA ALA A 128 -10.47 0.78 40.91
C ALA A 128 -9.27 1.55 40.33
N GLU A 129 -8.08 1.00 40.54
CA GLU A 129 -6.81 1.52 40.05
C GLU A 129 -6.74 1.47 38.52
N ALA A 130 -7.12 0.34 37.89
CA ALA A 130 -7.16 0.22 36.43
C ALA A 130 -8.18 1.18 35.79
N LYS A 131 -9.33 1.40 36.44
CA LYS A 131 -10.34 2.37 35.97
C LYS A 131 -9.93 3.83 36.14
N ALA A 132 -8.91 4.10 36.96
CA ALA A 132 -8.37 5.44 37.17
C ALA A 132 -7.25 5.80 36.18
N LEU A 133 -6.82 4.87 35.33
CA LEU A 133 -5.86 5.13 34.26
C LEU A 133 -6.42 6.13 33.24
N SER A 134 -5.54 6.84 32.56
CA SER A 134 -5.87 7.82 31.52
C SER A 134 -4.81 7.79 30.42
N GLY A 135 -5.13 8.30 29.22
CA GLY A 135 -4.16 8.33 28.12
C GLY A 135 -3.80 6.93 27.65
N ASP A 136 -2.53 6.74 27.30
CA ASP A 136 -1.98 5.54 26.68
C ASP A 136 -2.19 4.31 27.59
N GLU A 137 -1.99 4.43 28.91
CA GLU A 137 -2.17 3.30 29.83
C GLU A 137 -3.63 2.82 29.90
N ALA A 138 -4.59 3.73 29.73
CA ALA A 138 -6.00 3.36 29.65
C ALA A 138 -6.31 2.63 28.34
N LEU A 139 -5.74 3.08 27.22
CA LEU A 139 -5.87 2.41 25.92
C LEU A 139 -5.26 1.00 25.97
N GLU A 140 -4.05 0.85 26.51
CA GLU A 140 -3.42 -0.46 26.70
C GLU A 140 -4.31 -1.38 27.54
N MET A 141 -4.85 -0.88 28.65
CA MET A 141 -5.75 -1.67 29.49
C MET A 141 -7.01 -2.11 28.74
N LEU A 142 -7.57 -1.27 27.86
CA LEU A 142 -8.72 -1.63 27.03
C LEU A 142 -8.39 -2.76 26.05
N ILE A 143 -7.26 -2.65 25.34
CA ILE A 143 -6.80 -3.66 24.38
C ILE A 143 -6.51 -4.99 25.09
N VAL A 144 -5.79 -4.96 26.23
CA VAL A 144 -5.48 -6.16 27.04
C VAL A 144 -6.76 -6.79 27.60
N SER A 145 -7.69 -5.99 28.11
CA SER A 145 -8.99 -6.48 28.60
C SER A 145 -9.79 -7.16 27.49
N SER A 146 -9.82 -6.57 26.29
CA SER A 146 -10.45 -7.17 25.11
C SER A 146 -9.81 -8.51 24.74
N GLY A 147 -8.47 -8.55 24.65
CA GLY A 147 -7.72 -9.78 24.40
C GLY A 147 -8.01 -10.87 25.43
N ALA A 148 -8.11 -10.52 26.72
CA ALA A 148 -8.47 -11.48 27.76
C ALA A 148 -9.90 -12.04 27.59
N GLN A 149 -10.85 -11.24 27.12
CA GLN A 149 -12.20 -11.72 26.80
C GLN A 149 -12.18 -12.67 25.59
N LEU A 150 -11.35 -12.40 24.58
CA LEU A 150 -11.16 -13.30 23.43
C LEU A 150 -10.57 -14.64 23.87
N ASP A 151 -9.54 -14.64 24.72
CA ASP A 151 -8.94 -15.87 25.27
C ASP A 151 -9.96 -16.70 26.07
N LEU A 152 -10.93 -16.05 26.70
CA LEU A 152 -12.05 -16.69 27.42
C LEU A 152 -13.20 -17.14 26.51
N GLY A 153 -13.10 -16.93 25.19
CA GLY A 153 -14.15 -17.25 24.22
C GLY A 153 -15.38 -16.35 24.35
N GLN A 154 -15.20 -15.09 24.79
CA GLN A 154 -16.28 -14.12 25.04
C GLN A 154 -16.17 -12.91 24.10
N PRO A 155 -16.28 -13.09 22.77
CA PRO A 155 -15.97 -12.03 21.80
C PRO A 155 -16.92 -10.81 21.89
N GLU A 156 -18.21 -10.99 22.19
CA GLU A 156 -19.12 -9.85 22.39
C GLU A 156 -18.71 -8.97 23.57
N ARG A 157 -18.15 -9.56 24.64
CA ARG A 157 -17.63 -8.77 25.76
C ARG A 157 -16.34 -8.05 25.41
N ALA A 158 -15.54 -8.61 24.50
CA ALA A 158 -14.35 -7.97 23.96
C ALA A 158 -14.74 -6.71 23.17
N VAL A 159 -15.77 -6.81 22.31
CA VAL A 159 -16.35 -5.67 21.60
C VAL A 159 -16.85 -4.59 22.57
N THR A 160 -17.70 -4.96 23.54
CA THR A 160 -18.22 -4.00 24.54
C THR A 160 -17.12 -3.32 25.35
N ALA A 161 -16.02 -4.02 25.66
CA ALA A 161 -14.90 -3.42 26.39
C ALA A 161 -14.25 -2.29 25.56
N LEU A 162 -14.02 -2.51 24.27
CA LEU A 162 -13.37 -1.55 23.38
C LEU A 162 -14.26 -0.37 22.98
N GLU A 163 -15.58 -0.50 23.07
CA GLU A 163 -16.53 0.62 22.87
C GLU A 163 -16.37 1.77 23.88
N ALA A 164 -15.66 1.54 24.99
CA ALA A 164 -15.28 2.60 25.92
C ALA A 164 -14.15 3.50 25.38
N GLY A 165 -13.44 3.06 24.33
CA GLY A 165 -12.41 3.83 23.65
C GLY A 165 -12.98 4.83 22.63
N ASP A 166 -12.11 5.72 22.12
CA ASP A 166 -12.50 6.72 21.13
C ASP A 166 -12.52 6.14 19.69
N LEU A 167 -13.65 5.52 19.35
CA LEU A 167 -13.97 4.92 18.06
C LEU A 167 -14.55 5.94 17.04
N ARG A 168 -13.98 7.14 16.94
CA ARG A 168 -14.36 8.10 15.88
C ARG A 168 -13.60 7.79 14.59
N PRO A 169 -14.29 7.48 13.46
CA PRO A 169 -13.63 7.30 12.17
C PRO A 169 -12.86 8.55 11.73
N GLY A 170 -11.76 8.37 10.99
CA GLY A 170 -10.89 9.45 10.51
C GLY A 170 -9.85 9.95 11.53
N ARG A 171 -9.79 9.37 12.74
CA ARG A 171 -8.62 9.52 13.60
C ARG A 171 -7.43 8.78 13.00
N VAL A 172 -6.23 9.33 13.20
CA VAL A 172 -4.97 8.78 12.69
C VAL A 172 -3.92 8.71 13.80
N GLY A 173 -2.89 7.91 13.60
CA GLY A 173 -1.78 7.67 14.53
C GLY A 173 -1.94 6.39 15.34
N ASP A 174 -0.85 5.97 15.99
CA ASP A 174 -0.65 4.66 16.63
C ASP A 174 -1.80 4.23 17.54
N ASP A 175 -2.28 5.14 18.40
CA ASP A 175 -3.38 4.87 19.33
C ASP A 175 -4.67 4.51 18.60
N ALA A 176 -4.98 5.22 17.51
CA ALA A 176 -6.18 4.98 16.72
C ALA A 176 -6.06 3.68 15.93
N ALA A 177 -4.92 3.45 15.28
CA ALA A 177 -4.64 2.22 14.54
C ALA A 177 -4.79 0.99 15.43
N ARG A 178 -4.14 0.98 16.60
CA ARG A 178 -4.16 -0.15 17.55
C ARG A 178 -5.54 -0.38 18.16
N LEU A 179 -6.26 0.69 18.50
CA LEU A 179 -7.64 0.59 19.01
C LEU A 179 -8.58 0.00 17.95
N PHE A 180 -8.53 0.53 16.72
CA PHE A 180 -9.40 0.11 15.62
C PHE A 180 -9.11 -1.32 15.21
N TYR A 181 -7.83 -1.70 15.15
CA TYR A 181 -7.41 -3.07 14.87
C TYR A 181 -7.93 -4.06 15.92
N ALA A 182 -7.76 -3.73 17.21
CA ALA A 182 -8.25 -4.56 18.30
C ALA A 182 -9.79 -4.69 18.26
N TYR A 183 -10.50 -3.61 17.89
CA TYR A 183 -11.95 -3.61 17.75
C TYR A 183 -12.43 -4.44 16.56
N ALA A 184 -11.76 -4.31 15.42
CA ALA A 184 -12.01 -5.11 14.23
C ALA A 184 -11.81 -6.61 14.50
N SER A 185 -10.71 -6.96 15.18
CA SER A 185 -10.41 -8.34 15.58
C SER A 185 -11.47 -8.91 16.54
N ALA A 186 -11.96 -8.11 17.48
CA ALA A 186 -13.04 -8.51 18.40
C ALA A 186 -14.37 -8.72 17.66
N LEU A 187 -14.71 -7.84 16.71
CA LEU A 187 -15.89 -7.97 15.84
C LEU A 187 -15.81 -9.21 14.96
N GLU A 188 -14.63 -9.50 14.40
CA GLU A 188 -14.38 -10.70 13.60
C GLU A 188 -14.63 -11.97 14.42
N ALA A 189 -14.04 -12.04 15.62
CA ALA A 189 -14.23 -13.15 16.54
C ALA A 189 -15.68 -13.30 17.02
N ALA A 190 -16.46 -12.22 17.06
CA ALA A 190 -17.90 -12.23 17.35
C ALA A 190 -18.75 -12.69 16.15
N GLY A 191 -18.14 -12.93 14.99
CA GLY A 191 -18.83 -13.27 13.75
C GLY A 191 -19.46 -12.07 13.04
N ARG A 192 -19.21 -10.84 13.51
CA ARG A 192 -19.68 -9.57 12.93
C ARG A 192 -18.76 -9.14 11.78
N ARG A 193 -18.56 -10.04 10.80
CA ARG A 193 -17.55 -9.90 9.73
C ARG A 193 -17.63 -8.60 8.93
N THR A 194 -18.84 -8.15 8.60
CA THR A 194 -19.02 -6.91 7.84
C THR A 194 -18.51 -5.71 8.62
N GLU A 195 -18.81 -5.64 9.93
CA GLU A 195 -18.34 -4.57 10.80
C GLU A 195 -16.84 -4.70 11.06
N ALA A 196 -16.33 -5.93 11.22
CA ALA A 196 -14.91 -6.20 11.35
C ALA A 196 -14.13 -5.67 10.14
N ARG A 197 -14.62 -5.91 8.92
CA ARG A 197 -14.01 -5.38 7.68
C ARG A 197 -13.96 -3.85 7.70
N THR A 198 -15.07 -3.18 8.03
CA THR A 198 -15.09 -1.70 8.14
C THR A 198 -14.07 -1.20 9.16
N TRP A 199 -13.95 -1.88 10.30
CA TRP A 199 -13.01 -1.46 11.33
C TRP A 199 -11.56 -1.80 11.01
N PHE A 200 -11.28 -2.87 10.25
CA PHE A 200 -9.95 -3.12 9.69
C PHE A 200 -9.57 -2.07 8.63
N GLN A 201 -10.52 -1.57 7.83
CA GLN A 201 -10.28 -0.44 6.92
C GLN A 201 -9.96 0.84 7.69
N ASN A 202 -10.72 1.13 8.75
CA ASN A 202 -10.42 2.27 9.63
C ASN A 202 -9.04 2.12 10.29
N ALA A 203 -8.68 0.89 10.71
CA ALA A 203 -7.36 0.61 11.29
C ALA A 203 -6.24 0.87 10.28
N ALA A 204 -6.34 0.32 9.06
CA ALA A 204 -5.37 0.55 7.99
C ALA A 204 -5.24 2.04 7.63
N ALA A 205 -6.35 2.77 7.55
CA ALA A 205 -6.34 4.21 7.26
C ALA A 205 -5.73 5.06 8.40
N ALA A 206 -5.85 4.59 9.65
CA ALA A 206 -5.27 5.28 10.81
C ALA A 206 -3.77 4.99 10.97
N ASP A 207 -3.27 3.90 10.38
CA ASP A 207 -1.94 3.33 10.57
C ASP A 207 -0.88 3.98 9.69
N ILE A 208 -0.52 5.21 10.03
CA ILE A 208 0.47 6.00 9.27
C ILE A 208 1.89 5.38 9.34
N ASP A 209 2.20 4.71 10.45
CA ASP A 209 3.53 4.18 10.76
C ASP A 209 3.64 2.64 10.57
N ASP A 210 2.62 2.01 9.96
CA ASP A 210 2.57 0.58 9.60
C ASP A 210 2.79 -0.38 10.79
N LEU A 211 2.11 -0.09 11.90
CA LEU A 211 2.21 -0.83 13.16
C LEU A 211 1.33 -2.09 13.21
N THR A 212 0.35 -2.22 12.31
CA THR A 212 -0.65 -3.28 12.29
C THR A 212 -0.73 -3.94 10.92
N ASP A 213 -1.06 -5.23 10.88
CA ASP A 213 -1.29 -5.96 9.62
C ASP A 213 -2.74 -5.83 9.11
N ALA A 214 -3.41 -4.71 9.40
CA ALA A 214 -4.83 -4.49 9.10
C ALA A 214 -5.16 -4.74 7.61
N GLU A 215 -4.27 -4.31 6.70
CA GLU A 215 -4.41 -4.54 5.26
C GLU A 215 -4.40 -6.03 4.90
N PHE A 216 -3.52 -6.83 5.52
CA PHE A 216 -3.49 -8.28 5.30
C PHE A 216 -4.75 -8.96 5.84
N ARG A 217 -5.24 -8.55 7.02
CA ARG A 217 -6.50 -9.08 7.58
C ARG A 217 -7.71 -8.79 6.68
N LEU A 218 -7.72 -7.66 5.97
CA LEU A 218 -8.74 -7.35 4.96
C LEU A 218 -8.69 -8.31 3.76
N MET A 219 -7.49 -8.68 3.29
CA MET A 219 -7.30 -9.64 2.19
C MET A 219 -7.86 -11.02 2.55
N ASP A 220 -7.59 -11.50 3.77
CA ASP A 220 -8.07 -12.80 4.26
C ASP A 220 -9.60 -12.84 4.41
N LEU A 221 -10.19 -11.78 4.97
CA LEU A 221 -11.64 -11.66 5.15
C LEU A 221 -12.40 -11.61 3.83
N ASN A 222 -11.79 -11.00 2.80
CA ASN A 222 -12.37 -10.94 1.45
C ASN A 222 -12.26 -12.29 0.72
N SER A 223 -11.17 -13.04 0.95
CA SER A 223 -10.95 -14.36 0.33
C SER A 223 -11.92 -15.44 0.87
N ALA A 224 -12.25 -15.40 2.17
CA ALA A 224 -13.15 -16.38 2.80
C ALA A 224 -14.64 -16.22 2.45
N ALA A 225 -15.04 -15.11 1.83
CA ALA A 225 -16.43 -14.86 1.41
C ALA A 225 -16.81 -15.58 0.09
N ASN A 226 -15.83 -15.93 -0.74
CA ASN A 226 -16.05 -16.48 -2.09
C ASN A 226 -16.15 -18.02 -2.14
N GLY A 227 -16.16 -18.69 -0.98
CA GLY A 227 -16.01 -20.14 -0.88
C GLY A 227 -17.23 -20.92 -0.37
N SER A 228 -18.45 -20.72 -0.87
CA SER A 228 -19.51 -21.76 -0.77
C SER A 228 -20.73 -21.50 -1.66
N SER A 229 -20.90 -22.28 -2.73
CA SER A 229 -22.17 -22.92 -3.15
C SER A 229 -22.05 -23.46 -4.59
N SER A 230 -21.76 -24.77 -4.75
CA SER A 230 -21.91 -25.47 -6.02
C SER A 230 -23.05 -26.48 -5.93
N ALA A 231 -24.21 -26.16 -6.49
CA ALA A 231 -25.17 -27.13 -7.02
C ALA A 231 -26.29 -26.41 -7.81
N LEU A 232 -26.21 -26.42 -9.14
CA LEU A 232 -27.36 -26.18 -10.01
C LEU A 232 -27.46 -27.28 -11.06
N GLY A 233 -28.61 -27.96 -11.07
CA GLY A 233 -29.11 -28.76 -12.19
C GLY A 233 -30.00 -27.91 -13.11
N PRO A 234 -30.29 -28.39 -14.34
CA PRO A 234 -30.63 -27.52 -15.47
C PRO A 234 -32.14 -27.42 -15.74
N VAL A 235 -32.59 -26.27 -16.24
CA VAL A 235 -33.86 -26.16 -16.99
C VAL A 235 -33.77 -25.07 -18.09
N THR A 236 -33.90 -25.52 -19.34
CA THR A 236 -34.21 -24.83 -20.62
C THR A 236 -35.71 -24.43 -20.65
N GLU A 237 -36.25 -23.39 -21.31
CA GLU A 237 -36.24 -22.92 -22.71
C GLU A 237 -36.88 -21.49 -22.81
N VAL A 238 -36.33 -20.54 -23.59
CA VAL A 238 -36.71 -20.04 -24.96
C VAL A 238 -37.96 -19.12 -25.08
N GLY A 239 -37.78 -17.96 -25.75
CA GLY A 239 -38.85 -17.24 -26.48
C GLY A 239 -38.80 -15.70 -26.45
N ASN A 240 -37.77 -15.01 -26.97
CA ASN A 240 -37.61 -14.49 -28.34
C ASN A 240 -38.35 -13.17 -28.69
N ALA A 241 -37.59 -12.10 -28.99
CA ALA A 241 -37.89 -11.10 -30.04
C ALA A 241 -36.65 -10.24 -30.34
N GLN A 242 -36.19 -10.32 -31.59
CA GLN A 242 -34.94 -9.81 -32.15
C GLN A 242 -34.97 -8.31 -32.50
N SER A 243 -33.79 -7.68 -32.44
CA SER A 243 -33.36 -6.65 -33.40
C SER A 243 -31.91 -6.92 -33.80
N ASP A 244 -31.73 -7.35 -35.05
CA ASP A 244 -30.47 -7.62 -35.76
C ASP A 244 -29.52 -6.40 -35.76
N GLY A 245 -28.18 -6.54 -35.81
CA GLY A 245 -27.36 -7.73 -35.94
C GLY A 245 -25.86 -7.40 -35.97
N ASP A 246 -25.07 -8.18 -35.23
CA ASP A 246 -23.80 -8.85 -35.61
C ASP A 246 -23.24 -9.50 -34.32
N GLN A 247 -23.78 -10.66 -33.94
CA GLN A 247 -23.34 -11.44 -32.77
C GLN A 247 -22.74 -12.77 -33.20
N GLY A 248 -21.62 -12.70 -33.93
CA GLY A 248 -20.57 -13.72 -33.78
C GLY A 248 -19.73 -13.31 -32.58
N GLY A 249 -20.00 -13.88 -31.40
CA GLY A 249 -19.37 -13.51 -30.12
C GLY A 249 -17.85 -13.46 -30.21
N ARG A 250 -17.32 -12.24 -30.37
CA ARG A 250 -15.90 -11.94 -30.33
C ARG A 250 -15.61 -11.36 -28.95
N ASN A 251 -14.87 -12.06 -28.12
CA ASN A 251 -14.39 -11.49 -26.85
C ASN A 251 -13.69 -10.13 -27.06
N LEU A 252 -13.57 -9.30 -26.02
CA LEU A 252 -13.04 -7.94 -26.18
C LEU A 252 -11.66 -7.96 -26.83
N ALA A 253 -10.78 -8.86 -26.41
CA ALA A 253 -9.44 -9.02 -26.97
C ALA A 253 -9.46 -9.12 -28.51
N SER A 254 -10.28 -10.00 -29.09
CA SER A 254 -10.34 -10.22 -30.54
C SER A 254 -10.97 -9.07 -31.35
N SER A 255 -11.49 -8.04 -30.67
CA SER A 255 -11.94 -6.79 -31.32
C SER A 255 -10.77 -5.84 -31.63
N TYR A 256 -9.61 -6.09 -31.06
CA TYR A 256 -8.37 -5.33 -31.22
C TYR A 256 -7.30 -6.17 -31.90
N ASP A 257 -6.31 -5.52 -32.53
CA ASP A 257 -5.20 -6.20 -33.22
C ASP A 257 -3.88 -6.16 -32.46
N SER A 258 -3.81 -5.36 -31.39
CA SER A 258 -2.75 -5.44 -30.40
C SER A 258 -3.23 -5.01 -29.01
N LEU A 259 -2.73 -5.66 -27.97
CA LEU A 259 -2.98 -5.35 -26.57
C LEU A 259 -1.70 -4.79 -25.94
N LEU A 260 -1.81 -3.62 -25.32
CA LEU A 260 -0.70 -2.93 -24.66
C LEU A 260 -0.97 -2.96 -23.15
N PHE A 261 -0.35 -3.90 -22.45
CA PHE A 261 -0.54 -4.11 -21.02
C PHE A 261 0.42 -3.25 -20.20
N ASP A 262 -0.11 -2.53 -19.22
CA ASP A 262 0.68 -2.18 -18.03
C ASP A 262 1.09 -3.44 -17.24
N LEU A 263 2.03 -3.29 -16.30
CA LEU A 263 2.60 -4.39 -15.54
C LEU A 263 2.08 -4.44 -14.09
N ASP A 264 2.64 -3.62 -13.20
CA ASP A 264 2.37 -3.62 -11.77
C ASP A 264 0.95 -3.08 -11.50
N GLY A 265 0.08 -3.90 -10.89
CA GLY A 265 -1.33 -3.55 -10.65
C GLY A 265 -2.28 -4.05 -11.74
N THR A 266 -1.75 -4.46 -12.90
CA THR A 266 -2.52 -4.99 -14.03
C THR A 266 -2.26 -6.49 -14.29
N LEU A 267 -0.99 -6.90 -14.39
CA LEU A 267 -0.59 -8.30 -14.59
C LEU A 267 -0.18 -8.98 -13.28
N PHE A 268 0.46 -8.25 -12.37
CA PHE A 268 0.95 -8.79 -11.11
C PHE A 268 0.95 -7.74 -10.00
N ALA A 269 0.96 -8.19 -8.75
CA ALA A 269 1.11 -7.35 -7.57
C ALA A 269 2.19 -7.94 -6.66
N GLY A 270 3.27 -7.18 -6.44
CA GLY A 270 4.44 -7.67 -5.72
C GLY A 270 5.07 -8.89 -6.42
N ALA A 271 5.16 -10.01 -5.72
CA ALA A 271 5.82 -11.23 -6.21
C ALA A 271 4.89 -12.22 -6.94
N SER A 272 3.60 -11.91 -7.10
CA SER A 272 2.59 -12.86 -7.62
C SER A 272 1.79 -12.28 -8.78
N ALA A 273 1.52 -13.11 -9.79
CA ALA A 273 0.58 -12.77 -10.86
C ALA A 273 -0.84 -12.56 -10.30
N LEU A 274 -1.57 -11.61 -10.88
CA LEU A 274 -2.98 -11.38 -10.55
C LEU A 274 -3.85 -12.50 -11.13
N PRO A 275 -5.02 -12.79 -10.52
CA PRO A 275 -5.97 -13.75 -11.08
C PRO A 275 -6.31 -13.44 -12.54
N HIS A 276 -6.43 -14.47 -13.37
CA HIS A 276 -6.77 -14.38 -14.80
C HIS A 276 -5.73 -13.69 -15.71
N ALA A 277 -4.68 -13.09 -15.16
CA ALA A 277 -3.70 -12.35 -15.94
C ALA A 277 -2.86 -13.26 -16.86
N VAL A 278 -2.43 -14.41 -16.35
CA VAL A 278 -1.59 -15.34 -17.12
C VAL A 278 -2.37 -15.90 -18.30
N GLU A 279 -3.62 -16.32 -18.09
CA GLU A 279 -4.52 -16.81 -19.13
C GLU A 279 -4.80 -15.73 -20.17
N ALA A 280 -5.14 -14.50 -19.74
CA ALA A 280 -5.43 -13.38 -20.64
C ALA A 280 -4.27 -13.02 -21.59
N VAL A 281 -3.02 -13.24 -21.16
CA VAL A 281 -1.82 -12.99 -21.98
C VAL A 281 -1.43 -14.20 -22.82
N ASN A 282 -1.51 -15.42 -22.27
CA ASN A 282 -0.99 -16.61 -22.94
C ASN A 282 -1.97 -17.23 -23.94
N ASP A 283 -3.28 -17.09 -23.69
CA ASP A 283 -4.32 -17.77 -24.48
C ASP A 283 -4.86 -16.90 -25.62
N THR A 284 -4.40 -15.64 -25.74
CA THR A 284 -4.79 -14.73 -26.81
C THR A 284 -3.95 -14.89 -28.07
N ASP A 285 -4.61 -14.88 -29.23
CA ASP A 285 -3.95 -14.81 -30.55
C ASP A 285 -3.59 -13.37 -30.97
N VAL A 286 -3.97 -12.38 -30.15
CA VAL A 286 -3.75 -10.96 -30.43
C VAL A 286 -2.31 -10.57 -30.09
N ALA A 287 -1.72 -9.64 -30.84
CA ALA A 287 -0.34 -9.23 -30.58
C ALA A 287 -0.22 -8.52 -29.22
N VAL A 288 0.60 -9.05 -28.31
CA VAL A 288 0.80 -8.51 -26.96
C VAL A 288 2.09 -7.71 -26.87
N LEU A 289 1.99 -6.50 -26.28
CA LEU A 289 3.11 -5.69 -25.81
C LEU A 289 2.97 -5.40 -24.31
N PHE A 290 4.11 -5.31 -23.64
CA PHE A 290 4.24 -5.00 -22.22
C PHE A 290 4.84 -3.61 -22.06
N VAL A 291 4.11 -2.66 -21.45
CA VAL A 291 4.47 -1.24 -21.42
C VAL A 291 4.63 -0.76 -19.99
N THR A 292 5.88 -0.51 -19.56
CA THR A 292 6.19 -0.11 -18.18
C THR A 292 6.87 1.25 -18.08
N ASN A 293 6.49 2.02 -17.06
CA ASN A 293 7.18 3.27 -16.70
C ASN A 293 8.51 3.04 -15.97
N ASN A 294 8.86 1.80 -15.62
CA ASN A 294 10.10 1.52 -14.92
C ASN A 294 11.32 1.59 -15.85
N ALA A 295 12.26 2.50 -15.56
CA ALA A 295 13.50 2.69 -16.31
C ALA A 295 14.72 1.94 -15.70
N SER A 296 14.53 1.20 -14.61
CA SER A 296 15.63 0.56 -13.87
C SER A 296 16.02 -0.83 -14.38
N ARG A 297 15.17 -1.46 -15.19
CA ARG A 297 15.37 -2.81 -15.73
C ARG A 297 15.43 -2.79 -17.25
N SER A 298 16.26 -3.65 -17.81
CA SER A 298 16.31 -3.85 -19.27
C SER A 298 15.07 -4.61 -19.76
N PRO A 299 14.72 -4.53 -21.06
CA PRO A 299 13.66 -5.33 -21.66
C PRO A 299 13.81 -6.83 -21.39
N GLU A 300 15.04 -7.35 -21.41
CA GLU A 300 15.36 -8.74 -21.12
C GLU A 300 15.03 -9.10 -19.67
N ALA A 301 15.46 -8.28 -18.71
CA ALA A 301 15.18 -8.53 -17.30
C ALA A 301 13.68 -8.48 -16.98
N VAL A 302 12.93 -7.60 -17.65
CA VAL A 302 11.46 -7.54 -17.51
C VAL A 302 10.81 -8.79 -18.11
N ALA A 303 11.22 -9.22 -19.31
CA ALA A 303 10.69 -10.43 -19.94
C ALA A 303 11.00 -11.70 -19.13
N GLU A 304 12.21 -11.80 -18.55
CA GLU A 304 12.59 -12.87 -17.64
C GLU A 304 11.71 -12.90 -16.38
N HIS A 305 11.45 -11.73 -15.80
CA HIS A 305 10.57 -11.61 -14.63
C HIS A 305 9.14 -12.05 -14.94
N LEU A 306 8.57 -11.58 -16.05
CA LEU A 306 7.25 -12.01 -16.55
C LEU A 306 7.22 -13.52 -16.79
N THR A 307 8.26 -14.08 -17.40
CA THR A 307 8.36 -15.53 -17.63
C THR A 307 8.40 -16.31 -16.32
N ALA A 308 9.08 -15.80 -15.30
CA ALA A 308 9.11 -16.42 -13.97
C ALA A 308 7.73 -16.43 -13.28
N LEU A 309 6.85 -15.47 -13.63
CA LEU A 309 5.47 -15.39 -13.14
C LEU A 309 4.48 -16.22 -13.99
N GLY A 310 4.95 -16.85 -15.08
CA GLY A 310 4.13 -17.72 -15.94
C GLY A 310 3.67 -17.09 -17.26
N PHE A 311 4.03 -15.85 -17.55
CA PHE A 311 3.68 -15.18 -18.80
C PHE A 311 4.60 -15.59 -19.95
N THR A 312 4.07 -15.70 -21.16
CA THR A 312 4.85 -15.86 -22.39
C THR A 312 5.31 -14.49 -22.86
N ALA A 313 6.52 -14.10 -22.48
CA ALA A 313 7.07 -12.78 -22.79
C ALA A 313 8.45 -12.87 -23.47
N ALA A 314 8.64 -12.13 -24.57
CA ALA A 314 9.93 -11.94 -25.22
C ALA A 314 10.43 -10.49 -25.03
N PRO A 315 11.75 -10.25 -25.00
CA PRO A 315 12.30 -8.90 -24.82
C PRO A 315 11.81 -7.89 -25.87
N GLY A 316 11.58 -8.33 -27.11
CA GLY A 316 11.05 -7.47 -28.19
C GLY A 316 9.61 -6.99 -27.96
N GLN A 317 8.86 -7.64 -27.07
CA GLN A 317 7.50 -7.25 -26.68
C GLN A 317 7.49 -6.23 -25.54
N VAL A 318 8.63 -6.01 -24.88
CA VAL A 318 8.73 -5.09 -23.74
C VAL A 318 9.10 -3.69 -24.23
N VAL A 319 8.33 -2.71 -23.78
CA VAL A 319 8.50 -1.28 -24.01
C VAL A 319 8.70 -0.61 -22.66
N THR A 320 9.90 -0.07 -22.43
CA THR A 320 10.25 0.61 -21.17
C THR A 320 10.33 2.11 -21.35
N SER A 321 10.13 2.86 -20.27
CA SER A 321 10.36 4.31 -20.27
C SER A 321 11.83 4.70 -20.51
N ALA A 322 12.79 3.80 -20.26
CA ALA A 322 14.19 4.00 -20.62
C ALA A 322 14.37 4.06 -22.14
N GLN A 323 13.75 3.12 -22.87
CA GLN A 323 13.76 3.11 -24.35
C GLN A 323 13.09 4.37 -24.89
N ALA A 324 11.91 4.72 -24.37
CA ALA A 324 11.20 5.94 -24.77
C ALA A 324 12.02 7.21 -24.48
N GLY A 325 12.69 7.27 -23.32
CA GLY A 325 13.55 8.37 -22.93
C GLY A 325 14.72 8.55 -23.88
N ALA A 326 15.35 7.44 -24.28
CA ALA A 326 16.49 7.48 -25.18
C ALA A 326 16.10 7.78 -26.64
N ILE A 327 14.93 7.30 -27.11
CA ILE A 327 14.33 7.74 -28.40
C ILE A 327 14.09 9.25 -28.37
N LEU A 328 13.50 9.76 -27.29
CA LEU A 328 13.22 11.19 -27.17
C LEU A 328 14.51 12.03 -27.15
N LEU A 329 15.63 11.50 -26.65
CA LEU A 329 16.94 12.16 -26.78
C LEU A 329 17.41 12.23 -28.23
N GLU A 330 17.29 11.16 -29.01
CA GLU A 330 17.67 11.15 -30.44
C GLU A 330 16.92 12.20 -31.26
N GLU A 331 15.67 12.50 -30.91
CA GLU A 331 14.89 13.56 -31.55
C GLU A 331 15.39 14.98 -31.22
N ARG A 332 16.17 15.14 -30.13
CA ARG A 332 16.55 16.45 -29.58
C ARG A 332 18.04 16.76 -29.70
N VAL A 333 18.89 15.75 -29.68
CA VAL A 333 20.35 15.91 -29.70
C VAL A 333 21.00 14.93 -30.68
N THR A 334 22.20 15.27 -31.16
CA THR A 334 22.88 14.49 -32.20
C THR A 334 23.55 13.24 -31.61
N ALA A 335 23.53 12.12 -32.34
CA ALA A 335 24.31 10.94 -31.97
C ALA A 335 25.81 11.30 -31.79
N GLY A 336 26.47 10.66 -30.84
CA GLY A 336 27.85 10.97 -30.42
C GLY A 336 27.96 12.12 -29.41
N SER A 337 26.86 12.83 -29.11
CA SER A 337 26.83 13.83 -28.05
C SER A 337 26.99 13.20 -26.65
N ARG A 338 27.52 14.00 -25.72
CA ARG A 338 27.62 13.64 -24.31
C ARG A 338 26.29 13.80 -23.60
N VAL A 339 25.84 12.76 -22.93
CA VAL A 339 24.58 12.72 -22.18
C VAL A 339 24.87 12.31 -20.75
N LEU A 340 24.43 13.14 -19.80
CA LEU A 340 24.50 12.82 -18.39
C LEU A 340 23.32 11.94 -18.00
N VAL A 341 23.58 10.79 -17.37
CA VAL A 341 22.54 9.84 -16.98
C VAL A 341 22.39 9.80 -15.46
N VAL A 342 21.20 10.15 -14.98
CA VAL A 342 20.76 9.90 -13.60
C VAL A 342 19.81 8.70 -13.63
N GLY A 343 20.26 7.54 -13.17
CA GLY A 343 19.45 6.32 -13.20
C GLY A 343 20.30 5.06 -13.24
N ALA A 344 19.62 3.93 -13.36
CA ALA A 344 20.25 2.60 -13.29
C ALA A 344 21.06 2.28 -14.55
N ASP A 345 21.87 1.21 -14.47
CA ASP A 345 22.70 0.76 -15.59
C ASP A 345 21.88 0.44 -16.85
N ALA A 346 20.67 -0.09 -16.70
CA ALA A 346 19.77 -0.35 -17.84
C ALA A 346 19.48 0.93 -18.66
N LEU A 347 19.29 2.08 -18.00
CA LEU A 347 19.11 3.37 -18.69
C LEU A 347 20.42 3.83 -19.34
N ARG A 348 21.56 3.63 -18.67
CA ARG A 348 22.88 3.98 -19.21
C ARG A 348 23.18 3.19 -20.48
N ASP A 349 22.92 1.89 -20.46
CA ASP A 349 23.12 0.98 -21.59
C ASP A 349 22.19 1.32 -22.76
N GLU A 350 20.93 1.65 -22.49
CA GLU A 350 19.97 2.08 -23.52
C GLU A 350 20.43 3.38 -24.21
N VAL A 351 20.94 4.34 -23.45
CA VAL A 351 21.49 5.60 -23.99
C VAL A 351 22.77 5.32 -24.81
N ALA A 352 23.67 4.47 -24.30
CA ALA A 352 24.90 4.12 -25.00
C ALA A 352 24.66 3.33 -26.29
N SER A 353 23.70 2.40 -26.30
CA SER A 353 23.37 1.57 -27.47
C SER A 353 22.90 2.38 -28.68
N ARG A 354 22.41 3.60 -28.43
CA ARG A 354 21.95 4.60 -29.41
C ARG A 354 23.07 5.52 -29.91
N GLY A 355 24.30 5.26 -29.49
CA GLY A 355 25.49 5.98 -29.94
C GLY A 355 25.74 7.29 -29.21
N PHE A 356 25.11 7.53 -28.05
CA PHE A 356 25.48 8.63 -27.17
C PHE A 356 26.69 8.28 -26.31
N VAL A 357 27.43 9.30 -25.89
CA VAL A 357 28.54 9.16 -24.93
C VAL A 357 27.98 9.43 -23.54
N VAL A 358 27.80 8.38 -22.74
CA VAL A 358 27.34 8.52 -21.35
C VAL A 358 28.44 9.18 -20.51
N VAL A 359 28.07 10.19 -19.72
CA VAL A 359 28.95 10.90 -18.79
C VAL A 359 28.29 11.03 -17.41
N ASP A 360 29.09 11.30 -16.39
CA ASP A 360 28.64 11.36 -14.99
C ASP A 360 28.70 12.76 -14.39
N SER A 361 29.43 13.70 -15.01
CA SER A 361 29.60 15.05 -14.48
C SER A 361 29.09 16.13 -15.43
N ALA A 362 28.56 17.20 -14.86
CA ALA A 362 28.25 18.43 -15.58
C ALA A 362 29.52 19.09 -16.18
N ASP A 363 30.71 18.79 -15.65
CA ASP A 363 31.99 19.29 -16.16
C ASP A 363 32.48 18.55 -17.40
N ASP A 364 31.83 17.44 -17.77
CA ASP A 364 32.03 16.82 -19.08
C ASP A 364 31.27 17.55 -20.21
N ASP A 365 30.63 18.69 -19.91
CA ASP A 365 29.81 19.49 -20.82
C ASP A 365 28.72 18.66 -21.54
N PRO A 366 27.86 17.93 -20.82
CA PRO A 366 26.75 17.19 -21.43
C PRO A 366 25.76 18.16 -22.09
N VAL A 367 25.30 17.81 -23.29
CA VAL A 367 24.27 18.60 -24.00
C VAL A 367 22.84 18.18 -23.61
N ALA A 368 22.71 17.03 -22.92
CA ALA A 368 21.46 16.54 -22.39
C ALA A 368 21.65 15.80 -21.06
N VAL A 369 20.59 15.80 -20.25
CA VAL A 369 20.42 14.99 -19.05
C VAL A 369 19.23 14.07 -19.28
N VAL A 370 19.39 12.78 -18.99
CA VAL A 370 18.28 11.83 -18.93
C VAL A 370 18.18 11.22 -17.56
N GLN A 371 16.96 11.21 -17.03
CA GLN A 371 16.70 10.86 -15.63
C GLN A 371 15.66 9.74 -15.54
N GLY A 372 16.01 8.65 -14.88
CA GLY A 372 15.13 7.53 -14.52
C GLY A 372 15.41 7.06 -13.09
N HIS A 373 14.52 6.21 -12.56
CA HIS A 373 14.68 5.69 -11.21
C HIS A 373 15.95 4.83 -11.07
N SER A 374 16.67 5.02 -9.97
CA SER A 374 17.65 4.08 -9.44
C SER A 374 17.67 4.20 -7.91
N PRO A 375 17.71 3.08 -7.16
CA PRO A 375 17.88 3.08 -5.71
C PRO A 375 19.14 3.82 -5.23
N ASP A 376 20.19 3.85 -6.06
CA ASP A 376 21.47 4.50 -5.74
C ASP A 376 21.45 6.01 -6.02
N THR A 377 20.34 6.54 -6.54
CA THR A 377 20.23 7.97 -6.85
C THR A 377 20.29 8.81 -5.58
N GLY A 378 21.37 9.57 -5.45
CA GLY A 378 21.61 10.42 -4.30
C GLY A 378 21.83 11.89 -4.65
N TRP A 379 22.07 12.69 -3.61
CA TRP A 379 22.31 14.14 -3.72
C TRP A 379 23.39 14.52 -4.76
N ALA A 380 24.46 13.73 -4.86
CA ALA A 380 25.56 14.00 -5.79
C ALA A 380 25.08 13.98 -7.25
N GLN A 381 24.40 12.91 -7.68
CA GLN A 381 23.92 12.78 -9.06
C GLN A 381 22.84 13.82 -9.39
N LEU A 382 21.94 14.11 -8.43
CA LEU A 382 20.93 15.16 -8.60
C LEU A 382 21.56 16.55 -8.74
N SER A 383 22.69 16.79 -8.06
CA SER A 383 23.45 18.04 -8.16
C SER A 383 24.14 18.18 -9.53
N GLU A 384 24.75 17.12 -10.05
CA GLU A 384 25.34 17.12 -11.40
C GLU A 384 24.27 17.36 -12.47
N ALA A 385 23.10 16.72 -12.36
CA ALA A 385 21.96 17.01 -13.23
C ALA A 385 21.51 18.48 -13.12
N ALA A 386 21.34 19.02 -11.91
CA ALA A 386 20.94 20.41 -11.72
C ALA A 386 21.94 21.41 -12.31
N LEU A 387 23.25 21.14 -12.19
CA LEU A 387 24.31 21.94 -12.82
C LEU A 387 24.22 21.89 -14.34
N ALA A 388 24.12 20.70 -14.94
CA ALA A 388 23.99 20.53 -16.39
C ALA A 388 22.73 21.22 -16.94
N VAL A 389 21.58 21.05 -16.28
CA VAL A 389 20.32 21.70 -16.65
C VAL A 389 20.44 23.23 -16.58
N ARG A 390 21.06 23.78 -15.53
CA ARG A 390 21.33 25.24 -15.44
C ARG A 390 22.26 25.76 -16.52
N ARG A 391 23.17 24.92 -17.03
CA ARG A 391 24.03 25.23 -18.19
C ARG A 391 23.30 25.11 -19.54
N GLY A 392 22.03 24.72 -19.53
CA GLY A 392 21.18 24.65 -20.73
C GLY A 392 21.10 23.28 -21.38
N ALA A 393 21.53 22.21 -20.70
CA ALA A 393 21.35 20.85 -21.20
C ALA A 393 19.85 20.52 -21.38
N THR A 394 19.51 19.83 -22.47
CA THR A 394 18.15 19.31 -22.67
C THR A 394 17.85 18.27 -21.59
N TRP A 395 16.76 18.44 -20.85
CA TRP A 395 16.41 17.52 -19.76
C TRP A 395 15.25 16.60 -20.15
N VAL A 396 15.47 15.29 -20.09
CA VAL A 396 14.47 14.25 -20.33
C VAL A 396 14.27 13.44 -19.04
N ALA A 397 13.02 13.21 -18.65
CA ALA A 397 12.64 12.29 -17.58
C ALA A 397 11.96 11.06 -18.18
N CYS A 398 12.37 9.87 -17.75
CA CYS A 398 11.78 8.62 -18.20
C CYS A 398 10.32 8.51 -17.71
N ASN A 399 10.02 8.91 -16.48
CA ASN A 399 8.66 9.08 -15.96
C ASN A 399 8.65 10.15 -14.87
N VAL A 400 7.46 10.56 -14.41
CA VAL A 400 7.29 11.52 -13.31
C VAL A 400 6.47 10.94 -12.15
N ASP A 401 6.49 9.62 -12.00
CA ASP A 401 5.77 8.93 -10.94
C ASP A 401 6.41 9.28 -9.58
N THR A 402 5.64 9.92 -8.69
CA THR A 402 6.17 10.45 -7.42
C THR A 402 6.47 9.35 -6.40
N THR A 403 5.77 8.22 -6.50
CA THR A 403 5.92 7.06 -5.62
C THR A 403 6.30 5.80 -6.40
N LEU A 404 6.91 4.85 -5.71
CA LEU A 404 7.22 3.51 -6.21
C LEU A 404 6.74 2.47 -5.19
N PRO A 405 5.72 1.65 -5.50
CA PRO A 405 5.22 0.63 -4.57
C PRO A 405 6.24 -0.48 -4.32
N ASN A 406 6.34 -0.96 -3.07
CA ASN A 406 6.99 -2.22 -2.72
C ASN A 406 6.34 -2.89 -1.49
N GLU A 407 6.90 -4.01 -1.03
CA GLU A 407 6.41 -4.77 0.14
C GLU A 407 6.39 -3.97 1.46
N ARG A 408 7.06 -2.81 1.52
CA ARG A 408 7.13 -1.93 2.69
C ARG A 408 6.28 -0.66 2.54
N GLY A 409 5.47 -0.57 1.48
CA GLY A 409 4.65 0.61 1.17
C GLY A 409 5.16 1.44 -0.01
N LEU A 410 4.79 2.72 -0.03
CA LEU A 410 5.08 3.65 -1.14
C LEU A 410 6.45 4.34 -0.94
N LEU A 411 7.45 3.91 -1.71
CA LEU A 411 8.77 4.52 -1.71
C LEU A 411 8.84 5.77 -2.60
N VAL A 412 9.98 6.47 -2.56
CA VAL A 412 10.29 7.62 -3.41
C VAL A 412 10.46 7.18 -4.88
N GLY A 413 9.56 7.64 -5.75
CA GLY A 413 9.61 7.42 -7.20
C GLY A 413 10.52 8.41 -7.95
N ASN A 414 10.69 8.19 -9.25
CA ASN A 414 11.51 9.07 -10.09
C ASN A 414 10.97 10.51 -10.14
N GLY A 415 9.65 10.68 -10.14
CA GLY A 415 8.98 11.98 -10.12
C GLY A 415 9.37 12.84 -8.93
N SER A 416 9.57 12.23 -7.75
CA SER A 416 10.04 12.94 -6.56
C SER A 416 11.50 13.42 -6.73
N MET A 417 12.34 12.63 -7.38
CA MET A 417 13.71 13.03 -7.71
C MET A 417 13.76 14.09 -8.82
N VAL A 418 12.85 14.00 -9.80
CA VAL A 418 12.64 15.04 -10.82
C VAL A 418 12.20 16.34 -10.16
N ALA A 419 11.28 16.29 -9.20
CA ALA A 419 10.82 17.45 -8.45
C ALA A 419 11.96 18.15 -7.70
N ALA A 420 12.92 17.39 -7.15
CA ALA A 420 14.12 17.95 -6.53
C ALA A 420 14.97 18.76 -7.51
N VAL A 421 15.26 18.22 -8.70
CA VAL A 421 16.00 18.92 -9.76
C VAL A 421 15.19 20.11 -10.31
N ALA A 422 13.88 19.96 -10.52
CA ALA A 422 13.00 21.02 -10.99
C ALA A 422 12.97 22.20 -10.01
N SER A 423 12.80 21.91 -8.72
CA SER A 423 12.86 22.92 -7.65
C SER A 423 14.22 23.60 -7.59
N ALA A 424 15.30 22.82 -7.72
CA ALA A 424 16.67 23.33 -7.69
C ALA A 424 17.07 24.14 -8.94
N THR A 425 16.33 24.09 -10.05
CA THR A 425 16.73 24.73 -11.32
C THR A 425 15.69 25.70 -11.88
N GLY A 426 14.41 25.54 -11.51
CA GLY A 426 13.27 26.21 -12.15
C GLY A 426 12.89 25.64 -13.52
N ALA A 427 13.58 24.60 -13.99
CA ALA A 427 13.32 23.95 -15.28
C ALA A 427 12.26 22.84 -15.15
N GLN A 428 11.73 22.40 -16.30
CA GLN A 428 10.84 21.25 -16.40
C GLN A 428 11.40 20.27 -17.45
N PRO A 429 11.39 18.96 -17.19
CA PRO A 429 11.87 17.97 -18.15
C PRO A 429 10.85 17.74 -19.27
N LEU A 430 11.35 17.20 -20.38
CA LEU A 430 10.54 16.47 -21.34
C LEU A 430 10.24 15.08 -20.77
N VAL A 431 8.97 14.70 -20.67
CA VAL A 431 8.58 13.39 -20.13
C VAL A 431 8.41 12.40 -21.27
N ALA A 432 9.05 11.22 -21.16
CA ALA A 432 9.01 10.19 -22.18
C ALA A 432 7.97 9.08 -21.91
N GLY A 433 7.87 8.65 -20.65
CA GLY A 433 6.94 7.62 -20.18
C GLY A 433 5.51 8.12 -20.04
N LYS A 434 4.62 7.21 -19.66
CA LYS A 434 3.19 7.45 -19.48
C LYS A 434 2.97 8.56 -18.44
N PRO A 435 2.02 9.49 -18.65
CA PRO A 435 1.03 9.55 -19.74
C PRO A 435 1.53 10.21 -21.03
N ALA A 436 2.82 10.56 -21.15
CA ALA A 436 3.31 11.24 -22.33
C ALA A 436 3.28 10.35 -23.58
N ALA A 437 3.06 10.99 -24.73
CA ALA A 437 2.95 10.30 -26.03
C ALA A 437 4.16 9.44 -26.45
N PRO A 438 5.44 9.74 -26.13
CA PRO A 438 6.58 9.02 -26.70
C PRO A 438 6.57 7.50 -26.46
N ILE A 439 6.34 7.04 -25.23
CA ILE A 439 6.33 5.60 -24.94
C ILE A 439 5.19 4.86 -25.65
N MET A 440 4.01 5.48 -25.72
CA MET A 440 2.87 4.89 -26.43
C MET A 440 3.14 4.85 -27.94
N ARG A 441 3.74 5.90 -28.52
CA ARG A 441 4.14 5.91 -29.94
C ARG A 441 5.20 4.86 -30.25
N ASP A 442 6.16 4.64 -29.35
CA ASP A 442 7.15 3.56 -29.49
C ASP A 442 6.44 2.20 -29.50
N ALA A 443 5.57 1.91 -28.51
CA ALA A 443 4.78 0.69 -28.47
C ALA A 443 3.98 0.47 -29.77
N LEU A 444 3.25 1.50 -30.24
CA LEU A 444 2.48 1.43 -31.47
C LEU A 444 3.35 1.21 -32.72
N SER A 445 4.58 1.74 -32.74
CA SER A 445 5.49 1.55 -33.88
C SER A 445 6.01 0.12 -34.02
N ARG A 446 5.96 -0.67 -32.93
CA ARG A 446 6.41 -2.07 -32.89
C ARG A 446 5.34 -3.05 -33.35
N THR A 447 4.09 -2.62 -33.45
CA THR A 447 3.00 -3.43 -34.02
C THR A 447 2.67 -2.94 -35.42
N GLN A 448 2.06 -3.82 -36.23
CA GLN A 448 1.40 -3.42 -37.48
C GLN A 448 -0.09 -3.12 -37.25
N GLY A 449 -0.49 -3.04 -35.97
CA GLY A 449 -1.86 -2.88 -35.55
C GLY A 449 -2.41 -1.49 -35.87
N ARG A 450 -3.69 -1.44 -36.21
CA ARG A 450 -4.46 -0.23 -36.49
C ARG A 450 -5.51 0.03 -35.42
N ARG A 451 -5.81 -0.97 -34.58
CA ARG A 451 -6.76 -0.89 -33.48
C ARG A 451 -6.11 -1.50 -32.22
N PRO A 452 -5.20 -0.76 -31.58
CA PRO A 452 -4.62 -1.13 -30.31
C PRO A 452 -5.60 -0.87 -29.14
N LEU A 453 -5.49 -1.66 -28.09
CA LEU A 453 -6.15 -1.42 -26.78
C LEU A 453 -5.07 -1.28 -25.71
N VAL A 454 -5.10 -0.17 -24.96
CA VAL A 454 -4.29 -0.03 -23.74
C VAL A 454 -5.06 -0.62 -22.56
N ILE A 455 -4.37 -1.38 -21.72
CA ILE A 455 -4.95 -2.05 -20.55
C ILE A 455 -4.10 -1.68 -19.35
N GLY A 456 -4.71 -1.09 -18.32
CA GLY A 456 -4.00 -0.64 -17.14
C GLY A 456 -4.91 -0.36 -15.97
N ASP A 457 -4.34 -0.15 -14.80
CA ASP A 457 -5.05 0.17 -13.55
C ASP A 457 -4.93 1.64 -13.17
N ARG A 458 -4.14 2.45 -13.88
CA ARG A 458 -3.90 3.86 -13.56
C ARG A 458 -4.51 4.85 -14.54
N LEU A 459 -5.41 5.69 -14.03
CA LEU A 459 -6.07 6.77 -14.78
C LEU A 459 -5.09 7.85 -15.24
N ASP A 460 -4.12 8.21 -14.41
CA ASP A 460 -3.17 9.30 -14.61
C ASP A 460 -1.97 8.93 -15.50
N THR A 461 -1.73 7.63 -15.74
CA THR A 461 -0.67 7.13 -16.61
C THR A 461 -1.19 6.35 -17.80
N ASP A 462 -1.86 5.21 -17.59
CA ASP A 462 -2.21 4.28 -18.66
C ASP A 462 -3.34 4.83 -19.51
N ILE A 463 -4.43 5.20 -18.83
CA ILE A 463 -5.62 5.73 -19.48
C ILE A 463 -5.31 7.09 -20.10
N ALA A 464 -4.65 7.99 -19.36
CA ALA A 464 -4.22 9.27 -19.90
C ALA A 464 -3.23 9.13 -21.07
N GLY A 465 -2.35 8.12 -21.05
CA GLY A 465 -1.47 7.79 -22.15
C GLY A 465 -2.24 7.35 -23.39
N ALA A 466 -3.26 6.52 -23.23
CA ALA A 466 -4.14 6.07 -24.31
C ALA A 466 -4.92 7.24 -24.94
N VAL A 467 -5.51 8.11 -24.11
CA VAL A 467 -6.21 9.31 -24.57
C VAL A 467 -5.27 10.26 -25.32
N THR A 468 -4.04 10.44 -24.81
CA THR A 468 -3.01 11.30 -25.42
C THR A 468 -2.66 10.88 -26.85
N VAL A 469 -2.70 9.59 -27.16
CA VAL A 469 -2.44 9.07 -28.52
C VAL A 469 -3.71 8.72 -29.29
N GLY A 470 -4.89 8.93 -28.69
CA GLY A 470 -6.20 8.75 -29.33
C GLY A 470 -6.58 7.30 -29.59
N ILE A 471 -6.27 6.39 -28.66
CA ILE A 471 -6.61 4.96 -28.75
C ILE A 471 -7.51 4.53 -27.60
N ASP A 472 -8.23 3.43 -27.80
CA ASP A 472 -9.14 2.89 -26.78
C ASP A 472 -8.36 2.35 -25.57
N SER A 473 -9.00 2.38 -24.41
CA SER A 473 -8.42 1.87 -23.17
C SER A 473 -9.41 1.12 -22.29
N LEU A 474 -8.90 0.10 -21.60
CA LEU A 474 -9.57 -0.66 -20.56
C LEU A 474 -8.92 -0.35 -19.21
N LEU A 475 -9.70 0.21 -18.29
CA LEU A 475 -9.33 0.32 -16.88
C LEU A 475 -9.71 -0.98 -16.15
N VAL A 476 -8.74 -1.63 -15.51
CA VAL A 476 -8.98 -2.71 -14.54
C VAL A 476 -8.92 -2.17 -13.11
N LEU A 477 -9.78 -2.68 -12.23
CA LEU A 477 -9.88 -2.22 -10.83
C LEU A 477 -9.07 -3.11 -9.86
N THR A 478 -7.98 -3.70 -10.35
CA THR A 478 -7.06 -4.56 -9.59
C THR A 478 -5.91 -3.82 -8.92
N GLY A 479 -5.66 -2.57 -9.33
CA GLY A 479 -4.50 -1.80 -8.90
C GLY A 479 -4.86 -0.48 -8.21
N VAL A 480 -4.24 0.62 -8.64
CA VAL A 480 -4.24 1.91 -7.93
C VAL A 480 -5.55 2.67 -8.07
N SER A 481 -6.13 2.77 -9.27
CA SER A 481 -7.35 3.59 -9.45
C SER A 481 -8.57 2.88 -8.92
N THR A 482 -9.38 3.61 -8.15
CA THR A 482 -10.65 3.13 -7.63
C THR A 482 -11.83 3.53 -8.53
N ALA A 483 -13.01 2.96 -8.25
CA ALA A 483 -14.24 3.41 -8.87
C ALA A 483 -14.54 4.90 -8.62
N LEU A 484 -14.17 5.42 -7.44
CA LEU A 484 -14.34 6.85 -7.13
C LEU A 484 -13.40 7.71 -7.96
N ASP A 485 -12.15 7.29 -8.14
CA ASP A 485 -11.20 8.00 -9.02
C ASP A 485 -11.72 8.02 -10.46
N LEU A 486 -12.34 6.93 -10.93
CA LEU A 486 -12.99 6.88 -12.23
C LEU A 486 -14.11 7.91 -12.35
N LEU A 487 -14.97 8.05 -11.34
CA LEU A 487 -16.04 9.07 -11.35
C LEU A 487 -15.46 10.49 -11.39
N ALA A 488 -14.34 10.71 -10.71
CA ALA A 488 -13.64 11.99 -10.66
C ALA A 488 -12.71 12.25 -11.86
N ALA A 489 -12.57 11.30 -12.78
CA ALA A 489 -11.60 11.39 -13.86
C ALA A 489 -11.83 12.60 -14.78
N PRO A 490 -10.81 13.47 -14.97
CA PRO A 490 -10.88 14.56 -15.95
C PRO A 490 -10.90 13.99 -17.38
N PRO A 491 -11.36 14.75 -18.39
CA PRO A 491 -11.51 14.27 -19.77
C PRO A 491 -10.29 13.54 -20.35
N GLU A 492 -9.09 14.01 -20.02
CA GLU A 492 -7.82 13.44 -20.43
C GLU A 492 -7.49 12.08 -19.81
N SER A 493 -8.25 11.62 -18.82
CA SER A 493 -8.03 10.36 -18.09
C SER A 493 -9.26 9.44 -18.11
N ARG A 494 -10.21 9.64 -19.03
CA ARG A 494 -11.44 8.82 -19.09
C ARG A 494 -11.24 7.57 -19.95
N PRO A 495 -11.42 6.35 -19.42
CA PRO A 495 -11.26 5.13 -20.19
C PRO A 495 -12.45 4.85 -21.12
N THR A 496 -12.23 4.00 -22.12
CA THR A 496 -13.30 3.49 -23.00
C THR A 496 -14.11 2.39 -22.31
N TYR A 497 -13.42 1.52 -21.58
CA TYR A 497 -13.99 0.37 -20.87
C TYR A 497 -13.53 0.35 -19.42
N VAL A 498 -14.34 -0.27 -18.56
CA VAL A 498 -13.99 -0.61 -17.19
C VAL A 498 -14.32 -2.08 -16.93
N ALA A 499 -13.47 -2.74 -16.16
CA ALA A 499 -13.65 -4.11 -15.68
C ALA A 499 -13.08 -4.30 -14.28
N THR A 500 -13.52 -5.34 -13.59
CA THR A 500 -12.95 -5.72 -12.29
C THR A 500 -11.50 -6.19 -12.47
N ASP A 501 -11.26 -7.07 -13.43
CA ASP A 501 -9.96 -7.66 -13.73
C ASP A 501 -9.83 -8.08 -15.21
N LEU A 502 -8.80 -8.86 -15.55
CA LEU A 502 -8.50 -9.24 -16.93
C LEU A 502 -9.39 -10.34 -17.53
N SER A 503 -10.28 -10.98 -16.75
CA SER A 503 -11.29 -11.91 -17.28
C SER A 503 -12.19 -11.26 -18.36
N ALA A 504 -12.37 -9.94 -18.26
CA ALA A 504 -13.04 -9.05 -19.22
C ALA A 504 -12.51 -9.12 -20.66
N LEU A 505 -11.28 -9.57 -20.87
CA LEU A 505 -10.72 -9.70 -22.21
C LEU A 505 -11.35 -10.88 -22.97
N ASP A 506 -11.72 -11.93 -22.26
CA ASP A 506 -12.27 -13.18 -22.80
C ASP A 506 -13.79 -13.28 -22.64
N ASP A 507 -14.34 -12.68 -21.60
CA ASP A 507 -15.78 -12.67 -21.35
C ASP A 507 -16.38 -11.27 -21.55
N GLN A 508 -17.22 -11.13 -22.58
CA GLN A 508 -17.93 -9.87 -22.84
C GLN A 508 -18.88 -9.46 -21.71
N SER A 509 -19.36 -10.37 -20.85
CA SER A 509 -20.18 -9.97 -19.71
C SER A 509 -19.37 -9.36 -18.57
N GLU A 510 -18.06 -9.57 -18.55
CA GLU A 510 -17.17 -9.04 -17.49
C GLU A 510 -16.59 -7.66 -17.85
N VAL A 511 -16.88 -7.14 -19.06
CA VAL A 511 -16.46 -5.80 -19.48
C VAL A 511 -17.63 -4.86 -19.72
N SER A 512 -17.49 -3.62 -19.26
CA SER A 512 -18.47 -2.58 -19.53
C SER A 512 -17.86 -1.41 -20.27
N VAL A 513 -18.43 -1.09 -21.43
CA VAL A 513 -18.20 0.19 -22.10
C VAL A 513 -18.78 1.33 -21.25
N ILE A 514 -18.08 2.46 -21.16
CA ILE A 514 -18.59 3.64 -20.45
C ILE A 514 -19.70 4.30 -21.26
N ALA A 515 -20.94 3.88 -21.00
CA ALA A 515 -22.14 4.32 -21.68
C ALA A 515 -23.37 4.10 -20.79
N PRO A 516 -24.56 4.63 -21.15
CA PRO A 516 -25.78 4.30 -20.46
C PRO A 516 -26.11 2.81 -20.59
N HIS A 517 -26.34 2.14 -19.46
CA HIS A 517 -26.75 0.72 -19.41
C HIS A 517 -28.21 0.60 -18.99
N THR A 518 -29.01 -0.18 -19.71
CA THR A 518 -30.48 -0.26 -19.51
C THR A 518 -30.91 -0.84 -18.17
N GLY A 519 -30.02 -1.60 -17.51
CA GLY A 519 -30.24 -2.13 -16.17
C GLY A 519 -30.21 -1.07 -15.06
N TRP A 520 -29.79 0.16 -15.38
CA TRP A 520 -29.55 1.22 -14.41
C TRP A 520 -30.22 2.52 -14.83
N ARG A 521 -30.83 3.23 -13.87
CA ARG A 521 -31.33 4.59 -14.04
C ARG A 521 -30.52 5.50 -13.12
N ILE A 522 -29.78 6.43 -13.71
CA ILE A 522 -28.97 7.40 -12.99
C ILE A 522 -29.50 8.80 -13.26
N GLN A 523 -29.67 9.60 -12.21
CA GLN A 523 -30.01 11.01 -12.32
C GLN A 523 -28.95 11.83 -11.58
N VAL A 524 -28.43 12.85 -12.26
CA VAL A 524 -27.45 13.79 -11.72
C VAL A 524 -28.11 15.17 -11.65
N VAL A 525 -28.18 15.73 -10.44
CA VAL A 525 -28.67 17.09 -10.20
C VAL A 525 -27.63 17.80 -9.35
N GLU A 526 -26.83 18.65 -9.99
CA GLU A 526 -25.64 19.24 -9.38
C GLU A 526 -24.74 18.12 -8.81
N GLU A 527 -24.39 18.18 -7.53
CA GLU A 527 -23.53 17.19 -6.87
C GLU A 527 -24.29 15.96 -6.36
N HIS A 528 -25.62 15.93 -6.47
CA HIS A 528 -26.43 14.81 -6.01
C HIS A 528 -26.67 13.83 -7.15
N VAL A 529 -26.18 12.60 -6.96
CA VAL A 529 -26.35 11.52 -7.93
C VAL A 529 -27.26 10.47 -7.31
N THR A 530 -28.32 10.09 -8.01
CA THR A 530 -29.19 8.99 -7.58
C THR A 530 -29.10 7.83 -8.54
N VAL A 531 -28.98 6.62 -8.01
CA VAL A 531 -28.84 5.38 -8.76
C VAL A 531 -29.99 4.46 -8.40
N ALA A 532 -30.68 3.95 -9.41
CA ALA A 532 -31.76 2.97 -9.25
C ALA A 532 -31.56 1.79 -10.19
N SER A 533 -31.84 0.58 -9.72
CA SER A 533 -31.87 -0.62 -10.55
C SER A 533 -33.17 -0.68 -11.36
N VAL A 534 -33.04 -1.06 -12.63
CA VAL A 534 -34.13 -1.43 -13.54
C VAL A 534 -33.90 -2.88 -14.00
N GLY A 535 -33.54 -3.74 -13.06
CA GLY A 535 -33.17 -5.14 -13.33
C GLY A 535 -31.65 -5.37 -13.48
N GLY A 536 -30.83 -4.33 -13.32
CA GLY A 536 -29.38 -4.45 -13.22
C GLY A 536 -28.95 -4.90 -11.82
N THR A 537 -27.96 -5.78 -11.76
CA THR A 537 -27.34 -6.26 -10.52
C THR A 537 -25.82 -6.24 -10.56
N ASP A 538 -25.25 -6.09 -11.76
CA ASP A 538 -23.81 -6.11 -11.97
C ASP A 538 -23.18 -4.74 -11.65
N ALA A 539 -22.14 -4.76 -10.83
CA ALA A 539 -21.44 -3.57 -10.36
C ALA A 539 -20.64 -2.89 -11.48
N THR A 540 -20.13 -3.66 -12.44
CA THR A 540 -19.28 -3.14 -13.53
C THR A 540 -20.11 -2.32 -14.53
N THR A 541 -21.28 -2.83 -14.95
CA THR A 541 -22.25 -2.08 -15.77
C THR A 541 -22.83 -0.89 -15.02
N MET A 542 -22.99 -1.01 -13.71
CA MET A 542 -23.43 0.09 -12.85
C MET A 542 -22.41 1.23 -12.85
N ILE A 543 -21.15 0.94 -12.52
CA ILE A 543 -20.11 1.97 -12.42
C ILE A 543 -19.83 2.60 -13.78
N ALA A 544 -19.88 1.84 -14.87
CA ALA A 544 -19.77 2.36 -16.23
C ALA A 544 -20.90 3.35 -16.58
N SER A 545 -22.14 3.00 -16.23
CA SER A 545 -23.29 3.88 -16.45
C SER A 545 -23.22 5.13 -15.58
N LEU A 546 -22.75 4.98 -14.33
CA LEU A 546 -22.59 6.05 -13.36
C LEU A 546 -21.51 7.05 -13.79
N ALA A 547 -20.34 6.55 -14.17
CA ALA A 547 -19.25 7.35 -14.72
C ALA A 547 -19.73 8.16 -15.93
N HIS A 548 -20.41 7.51 -16.88
CA HIS A 548 -20.98 8.17 -18.05
C HIS A 548 -21.92 9.33 -17.66
N ALA A 549 -22.82 9.12 -16.70
CA ALA A 549 -23.77 10.13 -16.26
C ALA A 549 -23.08 11.31 -15.55
N VAL A 550 -22.14 11.03 -14.65
CA VAL A 550 -21.36 12.03 -13.90
C VAL A 550 -20.53 12.89 -14.85
N TRP A 551 -19.85 12.28 -15.81
CA TRP A 551 -19.03 12.99 -16.79
C TRP A 551 -19.86 13.82 -17.76
N THR A 552 -21.04 13.33 -18.16
CA THR A 552 -21.96 14.06 -19.03
C THR A 552 -22.55 15.29 -18.34
N ALA A 553 -22.76 15.21 -17.02
CA ALA A 553 -23.22 16.32 -16.21
C ALA A 553 -22.11 17.31 -15.82
N ASP A 554 -20.83 16.97 -16.07
CA ASP A 554 -19.65 17.78 -15.76
C ASP A 554 -19.52 18.15 -14.27
N VAL A 555 -19.70 17.16 -13.39
CA VAL A 555 -19.65 17.34 -11.92
C VAL A 555 -18.62 16.47 -11.21
N GLY A 556 -17.80 15.70 -11.95
CA GLY A 556 -16.88 14.70 -11.40
C GLY A 556 -15.80 15.23 -10.45
N GLU A 557 -15.40 16.50 -10.56
CA GLU A 557 -14.39 17.09 -9.66
C GLU A 557 -14.93 17.52 -8.28
N ARG A 558 -16.22 17.27 -8.00
CA ARG A 558 -16.91 17.72 -6.79
C ARG A 558 -17.16 16.57 -5.83
N ASP A 559 -17.39 16.89 -4.56
CA ASP A 559 -17.76 15.93 -3.51
C ASP A 559 -19.14 15.32 -3.82
N LEU A 560 -19.15 14.25 -4.62
CA LEU A 560 -20.36 13.63 -5.15
C LEU A 560 -21.17 12.98 -4.03
N ARG A 561 -22.44 13.37 -3.93
CA ARG A 561 -23.41 12.78 -3.01
C ARG A 561 -24.20 11.71 -3.73
N ILE A 562 -23.65 10.50 -3.75
CA ILE A 562 -24.23 9.36 -4.45
C ILE A 562 -25.24 8.68 -3.53
N ALA A 563 -26.46 8.47 -4.00
CA ALA A 563 -27.54 7.86 -3.24
C ALA A 563 -28.18 6.70 -4.00
N ALA A 564 -28.47 5.60 -3.29
CA ALA A 564 -29.15 4.44 -3.85
C ALA A 564 -30.66 4.54 -3.62
N GLN A 565 -31.48 4.38 -4.67
CA GLN A 565 -32.94 4.40 -4.55
C GLN A 565 -33.56 3.03 -4.23
N ASP A 566 -32.77 1.96 -4.32
CA ASP A 566 -33.18 0.58 -4.05
C ASP A 566 -31.99 -0.27 -3.59
N ASP A 567 -32.30 -1.44 -3.01
CA ASP A 567 -31.30 -2.35 -2.44
C ASP A 567 -30.33 -2.91 -3.49
N ALA A 568 -30.77 -3.09 -4.74
CA ALA A 568 -29.91 -3.60 -5.80
C ALA A 568 -28.88 -2.55 -6.24
N ALA A 569 -29.28 -1.28 -6.34
CA ALA A 569 -28.36 -0.17 -6.54
C ALA A 569 -27.40 0.01 -5.37
N ALA A 570 -27.89 -0.11 -4.13
CA ALA A 570 -27.05 -0.02 -2.93
C ALA A 570 -26.00 -1.13 -2.90
N ALA A 571 -26.39 -2.36 -3.24
CA ALA A 571 -25.48 -3.51 -3.31
C ALA A 571 -24.42 -3.31 -4.41
N ALA A 572 -24.83 -2.93 -5.62
CA ALA A 572 -23.89 -2.72 -6.73
C ALA A 572 -22.90 -1.57 -6.45
N LEU A 573 -23.37 -0.45 -5.89
CA LEU A 573 -22.50 0.65 -5.46
C LEU A 573 -21.49 0.19 -4.40
N SER A 574 -21.95 -0.55 -3.39
CA SER A 574 -21.08 -1.10 -2.37
C SER A 574 -20.06 -2.09 -2.92
N THR A 575 -20.44 -2.95 -3.87
CA THR A 575 -19.53 -3.88 -4.55
C THR A 575 -18.46 -3.12 -5.35
N ALA A 576 -18.82 -2.00 -5.97
CA ALA A 576 -17.88 -1.13 -6.68
C ALA A 576 -17.02 -0.27 -5.73
N GLY A 577 -17.18 -0.37 -4.40
CA GLY A 577 -16.44 0.45 -3.44
C GLY A 577 -16.91 1.91 -3.36
N VAL A 578 -18.15 2.19 -3.78
CA VAL A 578 -18.76 3.52 -3.72
C VAL A 578 -19.74 3.59 -2.55
N ASP A 579 -19.46 4.46 -1.59
CA ASP A 579 -20.35 4.68 -0.45
C ASP A 579 -21.61 5.45 -0.88
N ALA A 580 -22.78 4.83 -0.68
CA ALA A 580 -24.07 5.40 -1.03
C ALA A 580 -24.79 5.98 0.20
N LEU A 581 -25.25 7.22 0.08
CA LEU A 581 -26.27 7.80 0.95
C LEU A 581 -27.59 7.03 0.76
N ARG A 582 -28.24 6.64 1.85
CA ARG A 582 -29.55 5.99 1.81
C ARG A 582 -30.69 6.99 1.90
#